data_AF-A0A9W7HSQ3-F1
#
_entry.id   AF-A0A9W7HSQ3-F1
#
_cell.length_a   1.000
_cell.length_b   1.000
_cell.length_c   1.000
_cell.angle_alpha   90.00
_cell.angle_beta   90.00
_cell.angle_gamma   90.00
#
_symmetry.space_group_name_H-M   'P 1'
#
loop_
_entity.id
_entity.type
_entity.pdbx_description
1 polymer ?
#
loop_
_entity_poly.entity_id
_entity_poly.type
_entity_poly.pdbx_seq_one_letter_code
_entity_poly.pdbx_strand_id
1 'polypeptide(L)'
;MDVKVVKIKVLGKGCHGVVHLVKTIAPVYNKVFAMSADEDHYYSIFKEEEILQHFADSPHIVKCHGGFTNIERERGVVYNMFLEYASGGSLVNLMKKNGGKVPKEMSSAIRG
;
A
#
# COMPACT_ATOMS: atom_id res chain seq x y z
N MET A 1 -6.76 -17.26 -8.26
CA MET A 1 -6.85 -17.42 -6.80
C MET A 1 -7.79 -16.36 -6.27
N ASP A 2 -8.90 -16.73 -5.63
CA ASP A 2 -9.80 -15.75 -5.01
C ASP A 2 -9.18 -15.23 -3.71
N VAL A 3 -8.50 -14.09 -3.78
CA VAL A 3 -7.90 -13.46 -2.59
C VAL A 3 -9.02 -12.79 -1.79
N LYS A 4 -9.42 -13.42 -0.67
CA LYS A 4 -10.37 -12.83 0.26
C LYS A 4 -9.65 -11.87 1.21
N VAL A 5 -10.07 -10.61 1.22
CA VAL A 5 -9.53 -9.57 2.08
C VAL A 5 -10.59 -8.92 2.94
N VAL A 6 -10.20 -8.51 4.14
CA VAL A 6 -11.02 -7.69 5.04
C VAL A 6 -10.37 -6.32 5.16
N LYS A 7 -11.11 -5.26 4.80
CA LYS A 7 -10.69 -3.87 5.04
C LYS A 7 -10.77 -3.57 6.54
N ILE A 8 -9.65 -3.19 7.14
CA ILE A 8 -9.56 -2.88 8.58
C ILE A 8 -9.79 -1.38 8.81
N LYS A 9 -9.02 -0.53 8.13
CA LYS A 9 -9.12 0.93 8.25
C LYS A 9 -8.57 1.63 7.03
N VAL A 10 -8.98 2.88 6.82
CA VAL A 10 -8.36 3.78 5.83
C VAL A 10 -7.02 4.28 6.37
N LEU A 11 -5.97 4.22 5.54
CA LEU A 11 -4.64 4.77 5.81
C LEU A 11 -4.42 6.13 5.16
N GLY A 12 -5.04 6.37 4.01
CA GLY A 12 -4.94 7.63 3.29
C GLY A 12 -5.91 7.68 2.10
N LYS A 13 -6.18 8.90 1.63
CA LYS A 13 -6.98 9.16 0.44
C LYS A 13 -6.24 10.16 -0.43
N GLY A 14 -6.06 9.84 -1.70
CA GLY A 14 -5.51 10.72 -2.72
C GLY A 14 -6.53 11.03 -3.80
N CYS A 15 -6.08 11.69 -4.86
CA CYS A 15 -6.91 11.95 -6.03
C CYS A 15 -7.28 10.65 -6.76
N HIS A 16 -6.36 9.69 -6.81
CA HIS A 16 -6.52 8.47 -7.62
C HIS A 16 -7.06 7.26 -6.86
N GLY A 17 -7.40 7.41 -5.59
CA GLY A 17 -7.93 6.29 -4.82
C GLY A 17 -7.78 6.44 -3.32
N VAL A 18 -8.12 5.35 -2.65
CA VAL A 18 -8.08 5.22 -1.20
C VAL A 18 -7.18 4.06 -0.83
N VAL A 19 -6.28 4.29 0.12
CA VAL A 19 -5.41 3.26 0.68
C VAL A 19 -6.05 2.71 1.95
N HIS A 20 -6.26 1.41 1.97
CA HIS A 20 -6.84 0.68 3.09
C HIS A 20 -5.81 -0.28 3.67
N LEU A 21 -5.72 -0.35 5.00
CA LEU A 21 -5.09 -1.48 5.66
C LEU A 21 -6.02 -2.68 5.53
N VAL A 22 -5.53 -3.79 5.00
CA VAL A 22 -6.32 -5.00 4.81
C VAL A 22 -5.65 -6.21 5.45
N LYS A 23 -6.45 -7.25 5.73
CA LYS A 23 -5.96 -8.55 6.17
C LYS A 23 -6.42 -9.60 5.16
N THR A 24 -5.49 -10.37 4.62
CA THR A 24 -5.78 -11.54 3.79
C THR A 24 -6.27 -12.68 4.67
N ILE A 25 -7.34 -13.37 4.26
CA ILE A 25 -7.96 -14.45 5.03
C ILE A 25 -7.32 -15.82 4.71
N ALA A 26 -6.81 -16.01 3.49
CA ALA A 26 -6.14 -17.25 3.05
C ALA A 26 -5.27 -17.00 1.80
N PRO A 27 -4.23 -17.80 1.52
CA PRO A 27 -3.67 -18.88 2.35
C PRO A 27 -2.64 -18.41 3.40
N VAL A 28 -2.27 -17.13 3.40
CA VAL A 28 -1.31 -16.55 4.36
C VAL A 28 -1.94 -15.34 5.04
N TYR A 29 -1.99 -15.34 6.37
CA TYR A 29 -2.46 -14.21 7.18
C TYR A 29 -1.39 -13.11 7.25
N ASN A 30 -1.21 -12.36 6.18
CA ASN A 30 -0.33 -11.20 6.16
C ASN A 30 -1.14 -9.91 6.26
N LYS A 31 -0.62 -8.94 7.02
CA LYS A 31 -1.12 -7.57 6.97
C LYS A 31 -0.47 -6.91 5.76
N VAL A 32 -1.29 -6.54 4.79
CA VAL A 32 -0.89 -5.76 3.61
C VAL A 32 -1.78 -4.52 3.57
N PHE A 33 -1.38 -3.47 2.86
CA PHE A 33 -2.36 -2.47 2.46
C PHE A 33 -2.77 -2.66 1.02
N ALA A 34 -4.02 -2.33 0.75
CA ALA A 34 -4.59 -2.31 -0.58
C ALA A 34 -4.84 -0.86 -0.98
N MET A 35 -4.35 -0.46 -2.15
CA MET A 35 -4.81 0.74 -2.81
C MET A 35 -5.96 0.36 -3.73
N SER A 36 -7.09 1.04 -3.61
CA SER A 36 -8.27 0.83 -4.46
C SER A 36 -8.52 2.09 -5.29
N ALA A 37 -8.70 1.92 -6.60
CA ALA A 37 -9.10 2.97 -7.52
C ALA A 37 -10.40 2.61 -8.22
N ASP A 38 -11.27 3.61 -8.40
CA ASP A 38 -12.52 3.47 -9.15
C ASP A 38 -12.22 3.35 -10.66
N GLU A 39 -13.21 2.93 -11.45
CA GLU A 39 -13.08 2.60 -12.87
C GLU A 39 -12.39 3.71 -13.70
N ASP A 40 -12.75 4.97 -13.46
CA ASP A 40 -12.18 6.14 -14.13
C ASP A 40 -10.65 6.27 -13.96
N HIS A 41 -10.09 5.66 -12.92
CA HIS A 41 -8.69 5.78 -12.52
C HIS A 41 -7.93 4.47 -12.66
N TYR A 42 -8.57 3.45 -13.24
CA TYR A 42 -8.00 2.12 -13.50
C TYR A 42 -6.62 2.20 -14.16
N TYR A 43 -6.48 3.01 -15.21
CA TYR A 43 -5.24 3.08 -15.98
C TYR A 43 -4.07 3.65 -15.18
N SER A 44 -4.33 4.61 -14.30
CA SER A 44 -3.31 5.20 -13.43
C SER A 44 -2.80 4.19 -12.42
N ILE A 45 -3.70 3.50 -11.71
CA ILE A 45 -3.30 2.50 -10.70
C ILE A 45 -2.60 1.29 -11.34
N PHE A 46 -3.03 0.89 -12.54
CA PHE A 46 -2.41 -0.20 -13.29
C PHE A 46 -0.96 0.16 -13.69
N LYS A 47 -0.73 1.39 -14.15
CA LYS A 47 0.63 1.88 -14.43
C LYS A 47 1.48 2.00 -13.18
N GLU A 48 0.91 2.46 -12.07
CA GLU A 48 1.62 2.51 -10.78
C GLU A 48 2.07 1.12 -10.35
N GLU A 49 1.23 0.10 -10.50
CA GLU A 49 1.60 -1.28 -10.25
C GLU A 49 2.77 -1.73 -11.13
N GLU A 50 2.67 -1.52 -12.45
CA GLU A 50 3.72 -1.88 -13.40
C GLU A 50 5.06 -1.25 -13.01
N ILE A 51 5.06 0.04 -12.70
CA ILE A 51 6.27 0.75 -12.25
C ILE A 51 6.81 0.13 -10.96
N LEU A 52 5.96 -0.13 -9.95
CA LEU A 52 6.40 -0.70 -8.68
C LEU A 52 6.93 -2.13 -8.80
N GLN A 53 6.40 -2.93 -9.72
CA GLN A 53 6.90 -4.28 -9.98
C GLN A 53 8.35 -4.29 -10.48
N HIS A 54 8.80 -3.24 -11.19
CA HIS A 54 10.20 -3.11 -11.61
C HIS A 54 11.18 -2.92 -10.43
N PHE A 55 10.67 -2.60 -9.24
CA PHE A 55 11.48 -2.36 -8.03
C PHE A 55 11.31 -3.45 -6.96
N ALA A 56 10.82 -4.64 -7.32
CA ALA A 56 10.50 -5.72 -6.38
C ALA A 56 11.66 -6.18 -5.48
N ASP A 57 12.90 -5.94 -5.91
CA ASP A 57 14.14 -6.31 -5.19
C ASP A 57 14.77 -5.16 -4.39
N SER A 58 14.18 -3.96 -4.43
CA SER A 58 14.71 -2.81 -3.70
C SER A 58 14.24 -2.81 -2.24
N PRO A 59 15.14 -2.78 -1.24
CA PRO A 59 14.76 -2.70 0.17
C PRO A 59 14.27 -1.30 0.59
N HIS A 60 14.39 -0.30 -0.28
CA HIS A 60 14.06 1.11 0.02
C HIS A 60 12.74 1.56 -0.62
N ILE A 61 12.12 0.71 -1.43
CA ILE A 61 10.84 0.98 -2.09
C ILE A 61 9.83 -0.03 -1.56
N VAL A 62 8.60 0.40 -1.31
CA VAL A 62 7.55 -0.50 -0.82
C VAL A 62 7.32 -1.63 -1.82
N LYS A 63 7.33 -2.87 -1.33
CA LYS A 63 7.13 -4.02 -2.20
C LYS A 63 5.69 -4.08 -2.71
N CYS A 64 5.55 -4.19 -4.03
CA CYS A 64 4.28 -4.53 -4.66
C CYS A 64 4.13 -6.04 -4.80
N HIS A 65 2.99 -6.55 -4.36
CA HIS A 65 2.63 -7.96 -4.45
C HIS A 65 1.70 -8.26 -5.64
N GLY A 66 1.36 -7.24 -6.43
CA GLY A 66 0.48 -7.31 -7.60
C GLY A 66 -0.93 -6.77 -7.31
N GLY A 67 -1.79 -6.79 -8.34
CA GLY A 67 -3.17 -6.32 -8.26
C GLY A 67 -4.22 -7.35 -8.63
N PHE A 68 -5.48 -6.99 -8.38
CA PHE A 68 -6.66 -7.76 -8.70
C PHE A 68 -7.88 -6.85 -8.85
N THR A 69 -8.80 -7.28 -9.71
CA THR A 69 -10.09 -6.62 -9.89
C THR A 69 -11.13 -7.26 -8.97
N ASN A 70 -11.99 -6.44 -8.37
CA ASN A 70 -13.14 -6.91 -7.61
C ASN A 70 -14.38 -6.08 -7.95
N ILE A 71 -15.57 -6.64 -7.73
CA ILE A 71 -16.84 -5.93 -7.86
C ILE A 71 -17.27 -5.47 -6.48
N GLU A 72 -17.29 -4.16 -6.26
CA GLU A 72 -17.81 -3.53 -5.05
C GLU A 72 -19.24 -3.04 -5.29
N ARG A 73 -20.17 -3.33 -4.36
CA ARG A 73 -21.61 -3.08 -4.52
C ARG A 73 -21.97 -1.65 -4.93
N GLU A 74 -21.22 -0.66 -4.47
CA GLU A 74 -21.51 0.77 -4.73
C GLU A 74 -20.61 1.40 -5.80
N ARG A 75 -19.45 0.79 -6.08
CA ARG A 75 -18.42 1.36 -6.96
C ARG A 75 -18.28 0.62 -8.29
N GLY A 76 -18.99 -0.50 -8.45
CA GLY A 76 -18.86 -1.34 -9.63
C GLY A 76 -17.52 -2.07 -9.65
N VAL A 77 -16.87 -2.08 -10.81
CA VAL A 77 -15.59 -2.76 -11.01
C VAL A 77 -14.45 -1.88 -10.48
N VAL A 78 -13.72 -2.39 -9.49
CA VAL A 78 -12.64 -1.68 -8.79
C VAL A 78 -11.34 -2.45 -8.96
N TYR A 79 -10.28 -1.75 -9.35
CA TYR A 79 -8.93 -2.32 -9.35
C TYR A 79 -8.25 -2.07 -8.01
N ASN A 80 -7.65 -3.12 -7.47
CA ASN A 80 -6.96 -3.11 -6.19
C ASN A 80 -5.52 -3.55 -6.37
N MET A 81 -4.56 -2.82 -5.80
CA MET A 81 -3.14 -3.17 -5.77
C MET A 81 -2.70 -3.49 -4.33
N PHE A 82 -1.98 -4.60 -4.13
CA PHE A 82 -1.43 -5.02 -2.84
C PHE A 82 0.00 -4.56 -2.64
N LEU A 83 0.23 -3.93 -1.49
CA LEU A 83 1.53 -3.39 -1.09
C LEU A 83 1.91 -3.86 0.32
N GLU A 84 3.20 -4.03 0.56
CA GLU A 84 3.77 -4.36 1.86
C GLU A 84 3.39 -3.31 2.91
N TYR A 85 2.92 -3.74 4.10
CA TYR A 85 2.55 -2.81 5.15
C TYR A 85 3.73 -2.23 5.96
N ALA A 86 4.07 -0.98 5.65
CA ALA A 86 4.96 -0.14 6.46
C ALA A 86 4.28 0.34 7.76
N SER A 87 4.39 -0.46 8.81
CA SER A 87 3.78 -0.18 10.13
C SER A 87 4.27 1.12 10.80
N GLY A 88 5.47 1.61 10.42
CA GLY A 88 6.01 2.90 10.89
C GLY A 88 5.28 4.13 10.35
N GLY A 89 4.42 3.98 9.34
CA GLY A 89 3.70 5.08 8.71
C GLY A 89 4.62 5.99 7.87
N SER A 90 4.20 7.23 7.65
CA SER A 90 4.98 8.18 6.86
C SER A 90 6.17 8.74 7.65
N LEU A 91 7.29 8.96 6.96
CA LEU A 91 8.49 9.56 7.55
C LEU A 91 8.19 10.94 8.17
N VAL A 92 7.33 11.74 7.53
CA VAL A 92 6.90 13.05 8.05
C VAL A 92 6.24 12.90 9.43
N ASN A 93 5.33 11.93 9.59
CA ASN A 93 4.67 11.69 10.87
C ASN A 93 5.67 11.19 11.92
N LEU A 94 6.61 10.34 11.50
CA LEU A 94 7.66 9.83 12.38
C LEU A 94 8.60 10.93 12.86
N MET A 95 9.02 11.84 11.97
CA MET A 95 9.84 13.01 12.32
C MET A 95 9.09 13.96 13.24
N LYS A 96 7.80 14.23 12.97
CA LYS A 96 6.95 15.06 13.85
C LYS A 96 6.88 14.47 15.26
N LYS A 97 6.70 13.15 15.38
CA LYS A 97 6.69 12.46 16.67
C LYS A 97 8.03 12.57 17.41
N ASN A 98 9.14 12.70 16.69
CA ASN A 98 10.48 12.86 17.24
C ASN A 98 10.95 14.32 17.32
N GLY A 99 10.03 15.29 17.37
CA GLY A 99 10.37 16.70 17.53
C GLY A 99 11.15 17.28 16.34
N GLY A 100 10.84 16.81 15.12
CA GLY A 100 11.49 17.25 13.88
C GLY A 100 12.81 16.55 13.56
N LYS A 101 13.25 15.59 14.38
CA LYS A 101 14.50 14.86 14.19
C LYS A 101 14.27 13.49 13.57
N VAL A 102 15.24 13.04 12.77
CA VAL A 102 15.27 11.65 12.30
C VAL A 102 15.47 10.73 13.51
N PRO A 103 14.69 9.64 13.64
CA PRO A 103 14.90 8.66 14.71
C PRO A 103 16.34 8.14 14.74
N LYS A 104 16.91 8.00 15.95
CA LYS A 104 18.30 7.54 16.13
C LYS A 104 18.55 6.17 15.49
N GLU A 105 17.58 5.27 15.55
CA GLU A 105 17.65 3.93 14.95
C GLU A 105 17.66 3.96 13.41
N MET A 106 17.09 5.00 12.80
CA MET A 106 17.09 5.21 11.35
C MET A 106 18.39 5.89 10.88
N SER A 107 19.10 6.52 11.81
CA SER A 107 20.34 7.26 11.53
C SER A 107 21.53 6.35 11.23
N SER A 108 21.49 5.09 11.66
CA SER A 108 22.50 4.08 11.35
C SER A 108 22.27 3.45 9.96
N ALA A 109 21.01 3.33 9.52
CA ALA A 109 20.66 2.76 8.21
C ALA A 109 20.98 3.68 7.01
N ILE A 110 21.08 5.00 7.26
CA ILE A 110 21.38 6.01 6.22
C ILE A 110 22.89 6.25 6.07
N ARG A 111 23.70 5.82 7.06
CA ARG A 111 25.16 5.82 6.97
C ARG A 111 25.60 4.57 6.21
N GLY A 112 25.46 4.61 4.88
CA GLY A 112 26.19 3.71 3.99
C GLY A 112 27.69 3.91 4.13
#